data_AF-A0A7C5FMN2-F1
#
_entry.id   AF-A0A7C5FMN2-F1
#
_cell.length_a   1.000
_cell.length_b   1.000
_cell.length_c   1.000
_cell.angle_alpha   90.00
_cell.angle_beta   90.00
_cell.angle_gamma   90.00
#
_symmetry.space_group_name_H-M   'P 1'
#
loop_
_entity.id
_entity.type
_entity.pdbx_description
1 polymer ?
#
loop_
_entity_poly.entity_id
_entity_poly.type
_entity_poly.pdbx_seq_one_letter_code
_entity_poly.pdbx_strand_id
1 'polypeptide(L)'
;MADKKQRDSYFVTQGLLLIVAFITAVAILLTDNNLQTDFQTVPKYFYHWYGMLVIALISVIGGILIAIKHDTFFAKVGVIGSAIVAIFLVADIATYSSLNVGLSASQFAGYLFSFSRYDGFQHYIPGLYPLLFIEYILVIIVGIIGLRKK
;
A
#
# COMPACT_ATOMS: atom_id res chain seq x y z
N MET A 1 -19.79 17.55 -21.92
CA MET A 1 -20.35 16.29 -21.39
C MET A 1 -19.40 15.10 -21.51
N ALA A 2 -18.69 14.92 -22.63
CA ALA A 2 -17.70 13.83 -22.78
C ALA A 2 -16.55 13.90 -21.75
N ASP A 3 -16.06 15.11 -21.44
CA ASP A 3 -14.92 15.31 -20.52
C ASP A 3 -15.26 14.92 -19.07
N LYS A 4 -16.42 15.35 -18.55
CA LYS A 4 -16.96 14.89 -17.27
C LYS A 4 -17.09 13.36 -17.18
N LYS A 5 -17.67 12.72 -18.19
CA LYS A 5 -17.82 11.24 -18.19
C LYS A 5 -16.45 10.55 -18.17
N GLN A 6 -15.48 11.09 -18.90
CA GLN A 6 -14.12 10.57 -18.92
C GLN A 6 -13.44 10.74 -17.55
N ARG A 7 -13.58 11.91 -16.91
CA ARG A 7 -13.10 12.17 -15.56
C ARG A 7 -13.70 11.21 -14.54
N ASP A 8 -15.01 11.04 -14.56
CA ASP A 8 -15.72 10.17 -13.62
C ASP A 8 -15.22 8.71 -13.78
N SER A 9 -14.93 8.27 -15.01
CA SER A 9 -14.30 6.95 -15.26
C SER A 9 -12.91 6.82 -14.63
N TYR A 10 -12.09 7.88 -14.65
CA TYR A 10 -10.79 7.86 -13.98
C TYR A 10 -10.96 7.80 -12.46
N PHE A 11 -11.94 8.50 -11.89
CA PHE A 11 -12.22 8.43 -10.44
C PHE A 11 -12.71 7.05 -10.02
N VAL A 12 -13.60 6.43 -10.81
CA VAL A 12 -13.99 5.02 -10.57
C VAL A 12 -12.77 4.11 -10.61
N THR A 13 -11.91 4.26 -11.63
CA THR A 13 -10.68 3.45 -11.77
C THR A 13 -9.74 3.65 -10.58
N GLN A 14 -9.56 4.90 -10.14
CA GLN A 14 -8.77 5.25 -8.96
C GLN A 14 -9.33 4.56 -7.71
N GLY A 15 -10.65 4.59 -7.51
CA GLY A 15 -11.30 3.95 -6.38
C GLY A 15 -11.18 2.43 -6.41
N LEU A 16 -11.32 1.80 -7.58
CA LEU A 16 -11.12 0.36 -7.76
C LEU A 16 -9.68 -0.06 -7.46
N LEU A 17 -8.68 0.71 -7.91
CA LEU A 17 -7.28 0.44 -7.60
C LEU A 17 -6.99 0.47 -6.10
N LEU A 18 -7.61 1.39 -5.34
CA LEU A 18 -7.51 1.40 -3.87
C LEU A 18 -8.18 0.19 -3.21
N ILE A 19 -9.24 -0.35 -3.80
CA ILE A 19 -9.87 -1.60 -3.33
C ILE A 19 -8.96 -2.80 -3.60
N VAL A 20 -8.28 -2.83 -4.76
CA VAL A 20 -7.27 -3.86 -5.05
C VAL A 20 -6.10 -3.74 -4.06
N ALA A 21 -5.62 -2.52 -3.78
CA ALA A 21 -4.59 -2.28 -2.76
C ALA A 21 -5.00 -2.76 -1.37
N PHE A 22 -6.28 -2.60 -0.99
CA PHE A 22 -6.82 -3.19 0.23
C PHE A 22 -6.70 -4.72 0.25
N ILE A 23 -7.05 -5.39 -0.85
CA ILE A 23 -6.94 -6.86 -0.95
C ILE A 23 -5.47 -7.30 -0.80
N THR A 24 -4.55 -6.62 -1.48
CA THR A 24 -3.11 -6.88 -1.38
C THR A 24 -2.59 -6.64 0.04
N ALA A 25 -3.01 -5.55 0.70
CA ALA A 25 -2.63 -5.25 2.08
C ALA A 25 -3.18 -6.30 3.07
N VAL A 26 -4.42 -6.77 2.89
CA VAL A 26 -4.99 -7.86 3.70
C VAL A 26 -4.22 -9.16 3.47
N ALA A 27 -3.84 -9.48 2.23
CA ALA A 27 -3.00 -10.64 1.94
C ALA A 27 -1.66 -10.57 2.68
N ILE A 28 -1.02 -9.38 2.74
CA ILE A 28 0.19 -9.17 3.55
C ILE A 28 -0.11 -9.42 5.03
N LEU A 29 -1.14 -8.78 5.59
CA LEU A 29 -1.50 -8.90 7.02
C LEU A 29 -1.77 -10.34 7.45
N LEU A 30 -2.40 -11.14 6.58
CA LEU A 30 -2.74 -12.54 6.82
C LEU A 30 -1.56 -13.49 6.63
N THR A 31 -0.67 -13.20 5.67
CA THR A 31 0.39 -14.13 5.28
C THR A 31 1.73 -13.83 5.92
N ASP A 32 2.03 -12.57 6.22
CA ASP A 32 3.32 -12.16 6.77
C ASP A 32 3.32 -12.23 8.31
N ASN A 33 3.78 -13.38 8.81
CA ASN A 33 3.90 -13.61 10.25
C ASN A 33 5.16 -12.97 10.87
N ASN A 34 6.13 -12.55 10.05
CA ASN A 34 7.34 -11.91 10.56
C ASN A 34 7.03 -10.52 11.11
N LEU A 35 6.15 -9.78 10.44
CA LEU A 35 5.70 -8.45 10.87
C LEU A 35 4.81 -8.49 12.10
N GLN A 36 4.06 -9.59 12.28
CA GLN A 36 3.27 -9.77 13.49
C GLN A 36 4.18 -9.88 14.71
N THR A 37 5.32 -10.54 14.60
CA THR A 37 6.18 -10.85 15.76
C THR A 37 7.43 -9.99 15.84
N ASP A 38 7.52 -8.93 15.03
CA ASP A 38 8.74 -8.14 14.86
C ASP A 38 9.98 -9.02 14.71
N PHE A 39 9.91 -9.98 13.78
CA PHE A 39 10.94 -11.00 13.56
C PHE A 39 11.23 -11.85 14.80
N GLN A 40 10.16 -12.32 15.47
CA GLN A 40 10.20 -13.13 16.70
C GLN A 40 10.70 -12.41 17.96
N THR A 41 10.88 -11.08 17.91
CA THR A 41 11.30 -10.29 19.07
C THR A 41 10.14 -9.87 19.97
N VAL A 42 8.90 -9.89 19.48
CA VAL A 42 7.68 -9.60 20.27
C VAL A 42 6.61 -10.69 20.11
N PRO A 43 5.70 -10.86 21.09
CA PRO A 43 4.75 -11.99 21.10
C PRO A 43 3.86 -12.06 19.86
N LYS A 44 3.09 -10.99 19.55
CA LYS A 44 2.28 -10.79 18.32
C LYS A 44 1.81 -9.32 18.19
N TYR A 45 1.54 -8.92 16.94
CA TYR A 45 1.10 -7.62 16.44
C TYR A 45 1.97 -6.43 16.84
N PHE A 46 3.12 -6.29 16.20
CA PHE A 46 3.96 -5.10 16.30
C PHE A 46 3.35 -3.87 15.61
N TYR A 47 3.84 -2.67 15.93
CA TYR A 47 3.36 -1.40 15.39
C TYR A 47 3.27 -1.36 13.86
N HIS A 48 4.21 -2.00 13.15
CA HIS A 48 4.19 -2.07 11.69
C HIS A 48 2.94 -2.80 11.16
N TRP A 49 2.53 -3.90 11.79
CA TRP A 49 1.31 -4.64 11.41
C TRP A 49 0.06 -3.77 11.57
N TYR A 50 -0.03 -3.02 12.67
CA TYR A 50 -1.14 -2.06 12.87
C TYR A 50 -1.11 -0.91 11.86
N GLY A 51 0.08 -0.44 11.47
CA GLY A 51 0.24 0.54 10.39
C GLY A 51 -0.36 0.04 9.08
N MET A 52 -0.01 -1.19 8.68
CA MET A 52 -0.56 -1.85 7.49
C MET A 52 -2.08 -2.05 7.58
N LEU A 53 -2.62 -2.38 8.75
CA LEU A 53 -4.07 -2.49 8.96
C LEU A 53 -4.78 -1.15 8.73
N VAL A 54 -4.25 -0.05 9.29
CA VAL A 54 -4.81 1.29 9.08
C VAL A 54 -4.77 1.66 7.60
N ILE A 55 -3.66 1.39 6.92
CA ILE A 55 -3.51 1.63 5.47
C ILE A 55 -4.57 0.84 4.68
N ALA A 56 -4.79 -0.43 5.01
CA ALA A 56 -5.80 -1.26 4.37
C ALA A 56 -7.21 -0.66 4.55
N LEU A 57 -7.58 -0.30 5.79
CA LEU A 57 -8.89 0.30 6.09
C LEU A 57 -9.11 1.64 5.37
N ILE A 58 -8.10 2.51 5.37
CA ILE A 58 -8.17 3.79 4.65
C ILE A 58 -8.33 3.55 3.14
N SER A 59 -7.64 2.55 2.59
CA SER A 59 -7.69 2.24 1.16
C SER A 59 -9.08 1.78 0.73
N VAL A 60 -9.74 0.89 1.48
CA VAL A 60 -11.09 0.44 1.13
C VAL A 60 -12.13 1.55 1.32
N ILE A 61 -12.07 2.32 2.41
CA ILE A 61 -13.00 3.42 2.66
C ILE A 61 -12.83 4.52 1.60
N GLY A 62 -11.58 4.94 1.36
CA GLY A 62 -11.24 5.93 0.35
C GLY A 62 -11.61 5.48 -1.06
N GLY A 63 -11.35 4.21 -1.38
CA GLY A 63 -11.70 3.61 -2.67
C GLY A 63 -13.19 3.65 -2.96
N ILE A 64 -14.02 3.24 -1.98
CA ILE A 64 -15.48 3.30 -2.08
C ILE A 64 -15.97 4.75 -2.23
N LEU A 65 -15.46 5.67 -1.41
CA LEU A 65 -15.88 7.07 -1.46
C LEU A 65 -15.55 7.73 -2.80
N ILE A 66 -14.34 7.53 -3.34
CA ILE A 66 -13.93 8.07 -4.63
C ILE A 66 -14.79 7.48 -5.76
N ALA A 67 -15.00 6.16 -5.74
CA ALA A 67 -15.76 5.44 -6.77
C ALA A 67 -17.27 5.78 -6.78
N ILE A 68 -17.84 6.24 -5.66
CA ILE A 68 -19.27 6.60 -5.59
C ILE A 68 -19.48 8.11 -5.79
N LYS A 69 -18.63 8.95 -5.19
CA LYS A 69 -18.86 10.41 -5.16
C LYS A 69 -18.40 11.11 -6.43
N HIS A 70 -17.40 10.56 -7.13
CA HIS A 70 -16.78 11.17 -8.32
C HIS A 70 -16.37 12.64 -8.12
N ASP A 71 -15.95 12.98 -6.90
CA ASP A 71 -15.67 14.35 -6.53
C ASP A 71 -14.15 14.60 -6.43
N THR A 72 -13.75 15.80 -6.87
CA THR A 72 -12.34 16.17 -7.02
C THR A 72 -11.61 16.29 -5.68
N PHE A 73 -12.32 16.58 -4.59
CA PHE A 73 -11.72 16.62 -3.26
C PHE A 73 -11.30 15.20 -2.84
N PHE A 74 -12.19 14.21 -2.96
CA PHE A 74 -11.84 12.83 -2.62
C PHE A 74 -10.74 12.28 -3.54
N ALA A 75 -10.76 12.59 -4.84
CA ALA A 75 -9.70 12.19 -5.76
C ALA A 75 -8.32 12.78 -5.35
N LYS A 76 -8.26 14.05 -4.95
CA LYS A 76 -7.03 14.69 -4.43
C LYS A 76 -6.54 14.04 -3.14
N VAL A 77 -7.45 13.77 -2.20
CA VAL A 77 -7.13 13.05 -0.96
C VAL A 77 -6.57 11.66 -1.29
N GLY A 78 -7.17 10.94 -2.25
CA GLY A 78 -6.67 9.66 -2.73
C GLY A 78 -5.25 9.74 -3.31
N VAL A 79 -4.94 10.77 -4.11
CA VAL A 79 -3.59 10.99 -4.67
C VAL A 79 -2.58 11.27 -3.55
N ILE A 80 -2.88 12.22 -2.67
CA ILE A 80 -1.97 12.62 -1.59
C ILE A 80 -1.76 11.46 -0.61
N GLY A 81 -2.85 10.79 -0.19
CA GLY A 81 -2.78 9.63 0.70
C GLY A 81 -1.96 8.50 0.09
N SER A 82 -2.16 8.19 -1.19
CA SER A 82 -1.38 7.16 -1.88
C SER A 82 0.10 7.50 -2.00
N ALA A 83 0.44 8.78 -2.22
CA ALA A 83 1.83 9.24 -2.23
C ALA A 83 2.48 9.09 -0.85
N ILE A 84 1.76 9.43 0.21
CA ILE A 84 2.21 9.25 1.59
C ILE A 84 2.47 7.76 1.87
N VAL A 85 1.54 6.87 1.51
CA VAL A 85 1.72 5.42 1.70
C VAL A 85 2.89 4.87 0.89
N ALA A 86 3.04 5.28 -0.38
CA ALA A 86 4.17 4.86 -1.21
C ALA A 86 5.52 5.27 -0.58
N ILE A 87 5.59 6.48 -0.01
CA ILE A 87 6.77 6.93 0.75
C ILE A 87 6.97 6.07 2.00
N PHE A 88 5.92 5.78 2.76
CA PHE A 88 6.01 4.92 3.94
C PHE A 88 6.56 3.53 3.62
N LEU A 89 6.10 2.89 2.53
CA LEU A 89 6.59 1.57 2.12
C LEU A 89 8.10 1.55 1.82
N VAL A 90 8.66 2.65 1.32
CA VAL A 90 10.10 2.79 1.08
C VAL A 90 10.83 3.18 2.36
N ALA A 91 10.26 4.10 3.14
CA ALA A 91 10.85 4.57 4.40
C ALA A 91 10.96 3.44 5.43
N ASP A 92 10.07 2.45 5.37
CA ASP A 92 10.09 1.28 6.23
C ASP A 92 11.41 0.49 6.13
N ILE A 93 12.06 0.51 4.95
CA ILE A 93 13.40 -0.06 4.76
C ILE A 93 14.41 0.61 5.70
N ALA A 94 14.36 1.94 5.81
CA ALA A 94 15.27 2.70 6.65
C ALA A 94 14.95 2.49 8.14
N THR A 95 13.67 2.48 8.51
CA THR A 95 13.23 2.24 9.89
C THR A 95 13.73 0.89 10.39
N TYR A 96 13.53 -0.18 9.64
CA TYR A 96 13.96 -1.52 10.05
C TYR A 96 15.45 -1.76 9.93
N SER A 97 16.17 -1.02 9.08
CA SER A 97 17.63 -1.03 9.11
C SER A 97 18.23 -0.45 10.39
N SER A 98 17.47 0.39 11.09
CA SER A 98 17.88 1.03 12.34
C SER A 98 17.45 0.24 13.58
N LEU A 99 16.44 -0.63 13.43
CA LEU A 99 16.03 -1.57 14.46
C LEU A 99 16.99 -2.76 14.39
N ASN A 100 17.62 -3.13 15.50
CA ASN A 100 18.60 -4.22 15.59
C ASN A 100 17.95 -5.62 15.42
N VAL A 101 17.02 -5.79 14.46
CA VAL A 101 16.29 -7.03 14.15
C VAL A 101 17.16 -8.08 13.45
N GLY A 102 18.49 -7.92 13.47
CA GLY A 102 19.44 -8.85 12.85
C GLY A 102 19.54 -8.76 11.33
N LEU A 103 18.90 -7.77 10.71
CA LEU A 103 18.94 -7.52 9.27
C LEU A 103 19.60 -6.18 8.95
N SER A 104 20.53 -6.18 8.01
CA SER A 104 21.00 -4.94 7.37
C SER A 104 19.92 -4.32 6.48
N ALA A 105 20.04 -3.02 6.18
CA ALA A 105 19.12 -2.32 5.27
C ALA A 105 18.90 -3.04 3.94
N SER A 106 19.98 -3.55 3.33
CA SER A 106 19.92 -4.27 2.07
C SER A 106 19.19 -5.61 2.17
N GLN A 107 19.36 -6.31 3.29
CA GLN A 107 18.69 -7.59 3.51
C GLN A 107 17.19 -7.40 3.76
N PHE A 108 16.83 -6.36 4.53
CA PHE A 108 15.43 -6.00 4.75
C PHE A 108 14.75 -5.51 3.46
N ALA A 109 15.46 -4.73 2.64
CA ALA A 109 14.98 -4.38 1.30
C ALA A 109 14.76 -5.63 0.42
N GLY A 110 15.66 -6.61 0.48
CA GLY A 110 15.50 -7.89 -0.21
C GLY A 110 14.30 -8.69 0.31
N TYR A 111 14.06 -8.70 1.61
CA TYR A 111 12.89 -9.33 2.21
C TYR A 111 11.57 -8.71 1.68
N LEU A 112 11.45 -7.39 1.73
CA LEU A 112 10.23 -6.68 1.32
C LEU A 112 10.04 -6.70 -0.20
N PHE A 113 11.06 -6.35 -0.98
CA PHE A 113 10.89 -6.03 -2.41
C PHE A 113 11.33 -7.15 -3.37
N SER A 114 11.79 -8.30 -2.88
CA SER A 114 12.09 -9.44 -3.76
C SER A 114 10.83 -10.21 -4.18
N PHE A 115 10.90 -10.79 -5.38
CA PHE A 115 9.93 -11.77 -5.89
C PHE A 115 10.28 -13.20 -5.48
N SER A 116 11.47 -13.43 -4.91
CA SER A 116 11.85 -14.70 -4.30
C SER A 116 11.62 -14.66 -2.80
N ARG A 117 11.37 -15.83 -2.18
CA ARG A 117 11.40 -15.94 -0.72
C ARG A 117 12.80 -15.59 -0.20
N TYR A 118 12.83 -14.95 0.95
CA TYR A 118 14.04 -14.71 1.71
C TYR A 118 14.22 -15.84 2.73
N ASP A 119 15.36 -16.54 2.66
CA ASP A 119 15.63 -17.71 3.50
C ASP A 119 15.75 -17.34 4.98
N GLY A 120 15.23 -18.22 5.86
CA GLY A 120 15.28 -18.04 7.32
C GLY A 120 14.12 -17.27 7.94
N PHE A 121 13.14 -16.83 7.15
CA PHE A 121 11.96 -16.10 7.63
C PHE A 121 10.71 -16.96 7.59
N GLN A 122 9.70 -16.60 8.40
CA GLN A 122 8.42 -17.30 8.44
C GLN A 122 7.69 -17.18 7.09
N HIS A 123 6.63 -17.98 6.91
CA HIS A 123 5.81 -17.90 5.71
C HIS A 123 5.34 -16.46 5.45
N TYR A 124 5.51 -16.03 4.20
CA TYR A 124 4.94 -14.86 3.56
C TYR A 124 4.86 -15.13 2.04
N ILE A 125 4.08 -14.32 1.31
CA ILE A 125 4.04 -14.38 -0.16
C ILE A 125 5.01 -13.31 -0.70
N PRO A 126 6.10 -13.70 -1.39
CA PRO A 126 7.02 -12.74 -1.97
C PRO A 126 6.35 -11.94 -3.08
N GLY A 127 6.77 -10.69 -3.28
CA GLY A 127 6.21 -9.81 -4.30
C GLY A 127 4.94 -9.04 -3.91
N LEU A 128 4.32 -9.29 -2.76
CA LEU A 128 3.11 -8.53 -2.34
C LEU A 128 3.41 -7.06 -2.02
N TYR A 129 4.54 -6.77 -1.39
CA TYR A 129 4.99 -5.40 -1.11
C TYR A 129 5.30 -4.58 -2.37
N PRO A 130 6.08 -5.08 -3.35
CA PRO A 130 6.29 -4.36 -4.60
C PRO A 130 4.98 -4.24 -5.41
N LEU A 131 4.10 -5.24 -5.36
CA LEU A 131 2.76 -5.14 -5.96
C LEU A 131 1.95 -3.99 -5.32
N LEU A 132 1.89 -3.95 -3.99
CA LEU A 132 1.19 -2.90 -3.25
C LEU A 132 1.75 -1.50 -3.56
N PHE A 133 3.08 -1.39 -3.64
CA PHE A 133 3.74 -0.16 -4.04
C PHE A 133 3.32 0.26 -5.45
N ILE A 134 3.35 -0.65 -6.43
CA ILE A 134 2.91 -0.39 -7.81
C ILE A 134 1.45 0.05 -7.85
N GLU A 135 0.57 -0.59 -7.08
CA GLU A 135 -0.85 -0.23 -6.99
C GLU A 135 -1.03 1.23 -6.53
N TYR A 136 -0.31 1.67 -5.50
CA TYR A 136 -0.36 3.08 -5.07
C TYR A 136 0.21 4.05 -6.11
N ILE A 137 1.26 3.67 -6.84
CA ILE A 137 1.76 4.48 -7.96
C ILE A 137 0.70 4.61 -9.05
N LEU A 138 -0.03 3.54 -9.38
CA LEU A 138 -1.12 3.59 -10.35
C LEU A 138 -2.28 4.45 -9.86
N VAL A 139 -2.65 4.38 -8.57
CA VAL A 139 -3.67 5.27 -7.97
C VAL A 139 -3.29 6.74 -8.16
N ILE A 140 -2.01 7.09 -7.93
CA ILE A 140 -1.49 8.45 -8.11
C ILE A 140 -1.62 8.89 -9.58
N ILE A 141 -1.13 8.06 -10.51
CA ILE A 141 -1.14 8.39 -11.95
C ILE A 141 -2.58 8.57 -12.45
N VAL A 142 -3.47 7.62 -12.16
CA VAL A 142 -4.87 7.65 -12.58
C VAL A 142 -5.59 8.84 -11.97
N GLY A 143 -5.38 9.12 -10.68
CA GLY A 143 -5.95 10.28 -9.99
C GLY A 143 -5.49 11.61 -10.57
N ILE A 144 -4.19 11.78 -10.86
CA ILE A 144 -3.66 13.00 -11.50
C ILE A 144 -4.25 13.20 -12.90
N ILE A 145 -4.35 12.13 -13.70
CA ILE A 145 -4.94 12.21 -15.04
C ILE A 145 -6.41 12.62 -14.93
N GLY A 146 -7.18 12.00 -14.02
CA GLY A 146 -8.58 12.36 -13.77
C GLY A 146 -8.73 13.84 -13.37
N LEU A 147 -7.90 14.33 -12.44
CA LEU A 147 -7.95 15.72 -11.97
C LEU A 147 -7.61 16.76 -13.05
N ARG A 148 -6.93 16.37 -14.14
CA ARG A 148 -6.63 17.25 -15.27
C ARG A 148 -7.76 17.35 -16.30
N LYS A 149 -8.78 16.49 -16.22
CA LYS A 149 -9.95 16.48 -17.11
C LYS A 149 -11.03 17.45 -16.58
N LYS A 150 -11.67 18.23 -17.46
CA LYS A 150 -12.64 19.27 -17.08
C LYS A 150 -14.06 18.72 -16.93
#